data_AF-A0A382HXV2-F1
#
_entry.id   AF-A0A382HXV2-F1
#
_cell.length_a   1.000
_cell.length_b   1.000
_cell.length_c   1.000
_cell.angle_alpha   90.00
_cell.angle_beta   90.00
_cell.angle_gamma   90.00
#
_symmetry.space_group_name_H-M   'P 1'
#
loop_
_entity.id
_entity.type
_entity.pdbx_description
1 polymer ?
#
loop_
_entity_poly.entity_id
_entity_poly.type
_entity_poly.pdbx_seq_one_letter_code
_entity_poly.pdbx_strand_id
1 'polypeptide(L)'
;MIAQLDSNLSDFHIDAIKIGMDYNSRIIKVIYSRLKNIKVPIIIDPIIKSTTGTMLLKKNAVDDYKKMIIPLADVITPNKYEAKVLSGLSNIKRSAKKIQDMGAKCVIITSSIESDTEISDYILEKNKDYLISGKKIPIRNHGSGCNYSAVITVSLAKGNTINYAVKMAKDYTYQSIKNAKNIGKGVSITHKNISNRMKVLTDSINDFKQIKNIYKIIPECQTNFVFAKKNPKTIKDVLGISGRLVKSGKEIITVGEIIYGGSQHVATAVIQVSKKFPEICSGLNMKYDPKIISKAKKIGFIVLNYDRSKESKKSRASENTSISWGISNSLKTKLPDVIYHKGDIGKEPMILIFGKDPRDVIRKTSILTTY
;
A
#
# COMPACT_ATOMS: atom_id res chain seq x y z
N MET A 1 2.54 -23.65 17.76
CA MET A 1 3.65 -22.76 17.38
C MET A 1 4.65 -23.44 16.44
N ILE A 2 5.35 -24.51 16.83
CA ILE A 2 6.35 -25.18 15.94
C ILE A 2 5.72 -25.56 14.59
N ALA A 3 4.62 -26.31 14.59
CA ALA A 3 3.94 -26.71 13.36
C ALA A 3 3.49 -25.52 12.49
N GLN A 4 3.12 -24.39 13.10
CA GLN A 4 2.74 -23.18 12.35
C GLN A 4 3.96 -22.50 11.72
N LEU A 5 5.09 -22.42 12.43
CA LEU A 5 6.33 -21.89 11.87
C LEU A 5 6.81 -22.78 10.73
N ASP A 6 6.88 -24.09 10.95
CA ASP A 6 7.39 -25.05 9.98
C ASP A 6 6.53 -25.03 8.70
N SER A 7 5.20 -25.02 8.83
CA SER A 7 4.29 -24.92 7.68
C SER A 7 4.45 -23.61 6.89
N ASN A 8 4.54 -22.46 7.56
CA ASN A 8 4.70 -21.19 6.86
C ASN A 8 6.06 -21.08 6.15
N LEU A 9 7.13 -21.54 6.81
CA LEU A 9 8.49 -21.50 6.28
C LEU A 9 8.71 -22.47 5.11
N SER A 10 7.96 -23.57 5.05
CA SER A 10 8.05 -24.53 3.94
C SER A 10 7.16 -24.20 2.75
N ASP A 11 6.04 -23.51 2.97
CA ASP A 11 4.99 -23.32 1.94
C ASP A 11 5.06 -21.94 1.25
N PHE A 12 5.53 -20.90 1.96
CA PHE A 12 5.55 -19.54 1.43
C PHE A 12 6.97 -19.03 1.17
N HIS A 13 7.11 -18.21 0.12
CA HIS A 13 8.26 -17.33 0.00
C HIS A 13 8.13 -16.19 1.02
N ILE A 14 8.99 -16.18 2.03
CA ILE A 14 8.99 -15.18 3.09
C ILE A 14 10.05 -14.12 2.78
N ASP A 15 9.65 -12.87 2.54
CA ASP A 15 10.58 -11.77 2.23
C ASP A 15 11.17 -11.07 3.46
N ALA A 16 10.49 -11.15 4.61
CA ALA A 16 10.96 -10.59 5.89
C ALA A 16 10.16 -11.18 7.06
N ILE A 17 10.73 -11.12 8.26
CA ILE A 17 10.12 -11.63 9.49
C ILE A 17 10.05 -10.53 10.53
N LYS A 18 8.90 -10.39 11.19
CA LYS A 18 8.74 -9.58 12.38
C LYS A 18 8.54 -10.48 13.61
N ILE A 19 9.34 -10.26 14.65
CA ILE A 19 9.16 -10.86 15.97
C ILE A 19 8.59 -9.79 16.89
N GLY A 20 7.42 -10.06 17.49
CA GLY A 20 6.76 -9.17 18.44
C GLY A 20 6.97 -9.64 19.88
N MET A 21 5.88 -9.63 20.66
CA MET A 21 5.89 -9.98 22.07
C MET A 21 6.27 -11.45 22.30
N ASP A 22 7.38 -11.67 23.03
CA ASP A 22 7.80 -12.98 23.54
C ASP A 22 7.47 -13.12 25.02
N TYR A 23 6.84 -14.24 25.39
CA TYR A 23 6.35 -14.44 26.76
C TYR A 23 7.36 -15.17 27.67
N ASN A 24 8.05 -16.22 27.17
CA ASN A 24 8.92 -17.07 27.99
C ASN A 24 10.08 -17.71 27.22
N SER A 25 11.03 -18.27 27.97
CA SER A 25 12.23 -18.98 27.48
C SER A 25 11.93 -20.11 26.48
N ARG A 26 10.85 -20.87 26.68
CA ARG A 26 10.50 -21.98 25.77
C ARG A 26 10.17 -21.46 24.37
N ILE A 27 9.41 -20.37 24.28
CA ILE A 27 9.07 -19.72 23.00
C ILE A 27 10.33 -19.19 22.33
N ILE A 28 11.18 -18.48 23.09
CA ILE A 28 12.45 -17.93 22.61
C ILE A 28 13.33 -19.01 21.97
N LYS A 29 13.50 -20.15 22.66
CA LYS A 29 14.32 -21.27 22.17
C LYS A 29 13.78 -21.84 20.86
N VAL A 30 12.46 -21.97 20.72
CA VAL A 30 11.83 -22.43 19.48
C VAL A 30 12.08 -21.45 18.34
N ILE A 31 11.81 -20.16 18.57
CA ILE A 31 12.02 -19.09 17.58
C ILE A 31 13.47 -19.11 17.12
N TYR A 32 14.42 -19.09 18.05
CA TYR A 32 15.84 -19.16 17.74
C TYR A 32 16.21 -20.39 16.93
N SER A 33 15.71 -21.58 17.31
CA SER A 33 16.03 -22.82 16.61
C SER A 33 15.60 -22.82 15.13
N ARG A 34 14.50 -22.12 14.80
CA ARG A 34 13.95 -22.06 13.43
C ARG A 34 14.49 -20.90 12.62
N LEU A 35 14.76 -19.76 13.25
CA LEU A 35 15.09 -18.53 12.54
C LEU A 35 16.61 -18.28 12.41
N LYS A 36 17.46 -18.92 13.23
CA LYS A 36 18.92 -18.63 13.27
C LYS A 36 19.65 -18.76 11.93
N ASN A 37 19.14 -19.56 11.00
CA ASN A 37 19.75 -19.79 9.69
C ASN A 37 19.00 -19.10 8.54
N ILE A 38 17.93 -18.36 8.84
CA ILE A 38 17.14 -17.65 7.85
C ILE A 38 17.87 -16.36 7.45
N LYS A 39 17.89 -16.07 6.14
CA LYS A 39 18.66 -14.96 5.55
C LYS A 39 17.81 -13.78 5.08
N VAL A 40 16.56 -13.69 5.51
CA VAL A 40 15.70 -12.55 5.21
C VAL A 40 15.71 -11.55 6.37
N PRO A 41 15.40 -10.27 6.15
CA PRO A 41 15.40 -9.26 7.21
C PRO A 41 14.53 -9.69 8.40
N ILE A 42 15.14 -9.72 9.59
CA ILE A 42 14.45 -9.99 10.86
C ILE A 42 14.36 -8.70 11.68
N ILE A 43 13.11 -8.26 11.92
CA ILE A 43 12.77 -7.06 12.67
C ILE A 43 12.23 -7.49 14.03
N ILE A 44 12.83 -6.98 15.10
CA ILE A 44 12.51 -7.36 16.47
C ILE A 44 11.90 -6.16 17.19
N ASP A 45 10.67 -6.33 17.67
CA ASP A 45 9.94 -5.39 18.50
C ASP A 45 9.89 -5.96 19.93
N PRO A 46 10.81 -5.56 20.82
CA PRO A 46 11.12 -6.34 22.02
C PRO A 46 10.10 -6.28 23.15
N ILE A 47 8.89 -5.75 22.89
CA ILE A 47 7.72 -5.60 23.77
C ILE A 47 7.89 -6.28 25.15
N ILE A 48 8.56 -5.59 26.08
CA ILE A 48 8.87 -6.12 27.42
C ILE A 48 7.74 -5.84 28.40
N LYS A 49 7.07 -4.69 28.22
CA LYS A 49 6.03 -4.19 29.12
C LYS A 49 4.86 -3.68 28.29
N SER A 50 3.64 -4.02 28.70
CA SER A 50 2.44 -3.53 28.04
C SER A 50 2.30 -2.02 28.20
N THR A 51 1.52 -1.38 27.33
CA THR A 51 1.14 0.03 27.49
C THR A 51 0.33 0.26 28.79
N THR A 52 -0.22 -0.80 29.40
CA THR A 52 -0.94 -0.77 30.70
C THR A 52 -0.01 -1.01 31.90
N GLY A 53 1.26 -1.35 31.66
CA GLY A 53 2.28 -1.47 32.69
C GLY A 53 2.58 -2.90 33.16
N THR A 54 1.92 -3.91 32.59
CA THR A 54 2.15 -5.32 32.90
C THR A 54 3.44 -5.80 32.25
N MET A 55 4.29 -6.50 33.00
CA MET A 55 5.48 -7.14 32.43
C MET A 55 5.03 -8.35 31.60
N LEU A 56 5.42 -8.37 30.32
CA LEU A 56 5.00 -9.38 29.36
C LEU A 56 6.06 -10.47 29.18
N LEU A 57 7.33 -10.08 29.15
CA LEU A 57 8.46 -11.00 29.17
C LEU A 57 8.77 -11.42 30.61
N LYS A 58 8.72 -12.71 30.91
CA LYS A 58 9.10 -13.20 32.26
C LYS A 58 10.55 -12.85 32.55
N LYS A 59 10.86 -12.43 33.79
CA LYS A 59 12.22 -12.04 34.22
C LYS A 59 13.28 -13.11 33.87
N ASN A 60 12.96 -14.38 34.06
CA ASN A 60 13.85 -15.51 33.76
C ASN A 60 14.06 -15.77 32.25
N ALA A 61 13.32 -15.07 31.37
CA ALA A 61 13.45 -15.17 29.92
C ALA A 61 14.26 -14.02 29.32
N VAL A 62 14.59 -12.98 30.09
CA VAL A 62 15.34 -11.80 29.62
C VAL A 62 16.75 -12.18 29.14
N ASP A 63 17.43 -13.08 29.85
CA ASP A 63 18.78 -13.51 29.47
C ASP A 63 18.77 -14.35 28.20
N ASP A 64 17.81 -15.26 28.06
CA ASP A 64 17.60 -16.01 26.82
C ASP A 64 17.26 -15.07 25.66
N TYR A 65 16.43 -14.04 25.90
CA TYR A 65 16.09 -13.04 24.90
C TYR A 65 17.35 -12.30 24.39
N LYS A 66 18.20 -11.86 25.32
CA LYS A 66 19.47 -11.19 24.98
C LYS A 66 20.43 -12.08 24.21
N LYS A 67 20.52 -13.36 24.58
CA LYS A 67 21.46 -14.33 23.98
C LYS A 67 20.97 -14.96 22.69
N MET A 68 19.66 -15.04 22.47
CA MET A 68 19.08 -15.82 21.37
C MET A 68 18.25 -14.96 20.41
N ILE A 69 17.50 -13.97 20.88
CA ILE A 69 16.63 -13.15 20.01
C ILE A 69 17.38 -11.95 19.45
N ILE A 70 18.04 -11.15 20.30
CA ILE A 70 18.77 -9.94 19.85
C ILE A 70 19.79 -10.22 18.73
N PRO A 71 20.59 -11.32 18.76
CA PRO A 71 21.53 -11.62 17.69
C PRO A 71 20.89 -11.92 16.32
N LEU A 72 19.59 -12.24 16.28
CA LEU A 72 18.87 -12.45 15.03
C LEU A 72 18.51 -11.12 14.36
N ALA A 73 18.52 -10.00 15.09
CA ALA A 73 17.96 -8.74 14.62
C ALA A 73 18.82 -8.11 13.52
N ASP A 74 18.28 -8.02 12.31
CA ASP A 74 18.73 -7.00 11.35
C ASP A 74 18.34 -5.61 11.86
N VAL A 75 17.15 -5.50 12.47
CA VAL A 75 16.68 -4.28 13.12
C VAL A 75 15.99 -4.63 14.44
N ILE A 76 16.33 -3.92 15.51
CA ILE A 76 15.57 -3.98 16.78
C ILE A 76 15.02 -2.59 17.12
N THR A 77 13.74 -2.52 17.53
CA THR A 77 13.01 -1.25 17.75
C THR A 77 12.58 -1.02 19.21
N PRO A 78 13.48 -1.08 20.21
CA PRO A 78 13.08 -0.85 21.59
C PRO A 78 12.61 0.59 21.80
N ASN A 79 11.65 0.82 22.70
CA ASN A 79 11.45 2.15 23.28
C ASN A 79 12.51 2.47 24.35
N LYS A 80 12.53 3.70 24.89
CA LYS A 80 13.46 4.11 25.97
C LYS A 80 13.50 3.15 27.17
N TYR A 81 12.33 2.66 27.60
CA TYR A 81 12.23 1.77 28.76
C TYR A 81 12.81 0.39 28.43
N GLU A 82 12.44 -0.18 27.28
CA GLU A 82 12.95 -1.47 26.82
C GLU A 82 14.46 -1.41 26.58
N ALA A 83 14.95 -0.32 25.98
CA ALA A 83 16.37 -0.11 25.77
C ALA A 83 17.13 -0.14 27.11
N LYS A 84 16.58 0.49 28.15
CA LYS A 84 17.15 0.45 29.50
C LYS A 84 17.12 -0.95 30.12
N VAL A 85 16.04 -1.71 29.95
CA VAL A 85 15.96 -3.09 30.49
C VAL A 85 16.95 -4.01 29.77
N LEU A 86 17.09 -3.86 28.45
CA LEU A 86 17.99 -4.67 27.65
C LEU A 86 19.46 -4.31 27.94
N SER A 87 19.82 -3.03 27.92
CA SER A 87 21.19 -2.56 28.11
C SER A 87 21.62 -2.48 29.58
N GLY A 88 20.69 -2.25 30.51
CA GLY A 88 21.00 -1.85 31.89
C GLY A 88 21.47 -0.40 32.03
N LEU A 89 21.36 0.42 30.98
CA LEU A 89 21.87 1.78 30.92
C LEU A 89 20.72 2.76 30.62
N SER A 90 20.76 3.96 31.20
CA SER A 90 19.77 5.02 30.91
C SER A 90 20.16 5.90 29.72
N ASN A 91 21.46 5.98 29.38
CA ASN A 91 21.93 6.79 28.26
C ASN A 91 21.57 6.12 26.93
N ILE A 92 20.91 6.86 26.03
CA ILE A 92 20.38 6.33 24.75
C ILE A 92 21.50 5.79 23.86
N LYS A 93 22.56 6.58 23.61
CA LYS A 93 23.67 6.18 22.74
C LYS A 93 24.39 4.94 23.29
N ARG A 94 24.71 4.93 24.58
CA ARG A 94 25.36 3.77 25.24
C ARG A 94 24.45 2.54 25.27
N SER A 95 23.14 2.73 25.43
CA SER A 95 22.16 1.63 25.36
C SER A 95 22.10 1.01 23.98
N ALA A 96 22.00 1.85 22.93
CA ALA A 96 21.99 1.38 21.56
C ALA A 96 23.28 0.62 21.24
N LYS A 97 24.44 1.16 21.65
CA LYS A 97 25.72 0.49 21.43
C LYS A 97 25.79 -0.86 22.13
N LYS A 98 25.39 -0.94 23.41
CA LYS A 98 25.37 -2.21 24.15
C LYS A 98 24.39 -3.23 23.57
N ILE A 99 23.25 -2.81 23.03
CA ILE A 99 22.32 -3.70 22.32
C ILE A 99 22.91 -4.18 20.98
N GLN A 100 23.60 -3.30 20.25
CA GLN A 100 24.34 -3.68 19.04
C GLN A 100 25.46 -4.68 19.34
N ASP A 101 26.18 -4.50 20.45
CA ASP A 101 27.24 -5.42 20.90
C ASP A 101 26.68 -6.80 21.32
N MET A 102 25.37 -6.90 21.59
CA MET A 102 24.66 -8.19 21.78
C MET A 102 24.33 -8.89 20.44
N GLY A 103 24.60 -8.27 19.29
CA GLY A 103 24.48 -8.87 17.96
C GLY A 103 23.44 -8.23 17.03
N ALA A 104 22.66 -7.25 17.48
CA ALA A 104 21.73 -6.54 16.60
C ALA A 104 22.48 -5.68 15.58
N LYS A 105 22.17 -5.82 14.28
CA LYS A 105 22.87 -5.07 13.22
C LYS A 105 22.50 -3.58 13.21
N CYS A 106 21.22 -3.27 13.43
CA CYS A 106 20.69 -1.91 13.56
C CYS A 106 19.82 -1.79 14.81
N VAL A 107 20.02 -0.73 15.58
CA VAL A 107 19.22 -0.42 16.78
C VAL A 107 18.48 0.89 16.58
N ILE A 108 17.16 0.85 16.70
CA ILE A 108 16.29 2.02 16.61
C ILE A 108 15.62 2.22 17.96
N ILE A 109 16.16 3.13 18.78
CA ILE A 109 15.51 3.52 20.03
C ILE A 109 14.39 4.49 19.69
N THR A 110 13.16 3.99 19.74
CA THR A 110 11.96 4.78 19.45
C THR A 110 11.68 5.79 20.56
N SER A 111 11.12 6.93 20.18
CA SER A 111 10.78 8.01 21.10
C SER A 111 11.99 8.46 21.94
N SER A 112 13.19 8.49 21.37
CA SER A 112 14.45 8.80 22.07
C SER A 112 14.49 10.25 22.59
N ILE A 113 13.91 11.19 21.84
CA ILE A 113 13.78 12.60 22.23
C ILE A 113 12.33 12.99 21.99
N GLU A 114 11.73 13.69 22.95
CA GLU A 114 10.31 14.05 22.90
C GLU A 114 10.11 15.44 23.48
N SER A 115 9.32 16.24 22.78
CA SER A 115 8.66 17.44 23.29
C SER A 115 7.14 17.23 23.25
N ASP A 116 6.35 18.30 23.39
CA ASP A 116 4.90 18.22 23.26
C ASP A 116 4.45 17.99 21.80
N THR A 117 5.20 18.51 20.83
CA THR A 117 4.83 18.51 19.41
C THR A 117 5.72 17.61 18.55
N GLU A 118 6.91 17.26 19.03
CA GLU A 118 7.89 16.49 18.27
C GLU A 118 8.34 15.21 19.00
N ILE A 119 8.67 14.21 18.20
CA ILE A 119 9.20 12.94 18.66
C ILE A 119 10.26 12.42 17.69
N SER A 120 11.46 12.18 18.19
CA SER A 120 12.59 11.69 17.41
C SER A 120 12.96 10.28 17.83
N ASP A 121 13.37 9.48 16.84
CA ASP A 121 13.95 8.16 17.06
C ASP A 121 15.46 8.25 16.88
N TYR A 122 16.21 7.50 17.67
CA TYR A 122 17.65 7.38 17.59
C TYR A 122 18.02 6.09 16.87
N ILE A 123 18.81 6.20 15.80
CA ILE A 123 19.20 5.07 14.97
C ILE A 123 20.70 4.90 15.08
N LEU A 124 21.13 3.65 15.32
CA LEU A 124 22.52 3.22 15.25
C LEU A 124 22.62 2.06 14.26
N GLU A 125 23.25 2.29 13.11
CA GLU A 125 23.47 1.31 12.04
C GLU A 125 24.92 1.39 11.57
N LYS A 126 25.63 0.27 11.45
CA LYS A 126 27.02 0.22 10.93
C LYS A 126 27.96 1.24 11.63
N ASN A 127 27.83 1.37 12.96
CA ASN A 127 28.54 2.35 13.80
C ASN A 127 28.31 3.84 13.45
N LYS A 128 27.31 4.16 12.62
CA LYS A 128 26.85 5.52 12.38
C LYS A 128 25.56 5.76 13.14
N ASP A 129 25.44 6.90 13.80
CA ASP A 129 24.22 7.31 14.47
C ASP A 129 23.60 8.59 13.89
N TYR A 130 22.27 8.63 13.90
CA TYR A 130 21.50 9.78 13.45
C TYR A 130 20.11 9.78 14.10
N LEU A 131 19.44 10.93 14.00
CA LEU A 131 18.08 11.12 14.49
C LEU A 131 17.11 11.23 13.32
N ILE A 132 15.92 10.65 13.48
CA ILE A 132 14.77 10.92 12.60
C ILE A 132 13.63 11.49 13.43
N SER A 133 13.37 12.78 13.23
CA SER A 133 12.29 13.52 13.86
C SER A 133 10.95 13.33 13.14
N GLY A 134 9.86 13.53 13.87
CA GLY A 134 8.50 13.47 13.37
C GLY A 134 7.53 14.15 14.34
N LYS A 135 6.27 14.23 13.94
CA LYS A 135 5.23 14.87 14.73
C LYS A 135 4.72 13.94 15.84
N LYS A 136 4.45 14.51 17.01
CA LYS A 136 3.84 13.81 18.13
C LYS A 136 2.35 14.13 18.22
N ILE A 137 1.56 13.15 18.65
CA ILE A 137 0.17 13.34 19.07
C ILE A 137 0.12 12.89 20.53
N PRO A 138 -0.19 13.78 21.50
CA PRO A 138 -0.13 13.47 22.92
C PRO A 138 -1.37 12.67 23.36
N ILE A 139 -1.50 11.44 22.84
CA ILE A 139 -2.58 10.51 23.24
C ILE A 139 -2.00 9.16 23.64
N ARG A 140 -2.63 8.53 24.63
CA ARG A 140 -2.40 7.13 24.95
C ARG A 140 -3.12 6.27 23.91
N ASN A 141 -2.39 5.35 23.28
CA ASN A 141 -2.94 4.47 22.25
C ASN A 141 -2.34 3.06 22.35
N HIS A 142 -3.02 2.08 21.75
CA HIS A 142 -2.50 0.74 21.53
C HIS A 142 -2.19 0.50 20.04
N GLY A 143 -1.09 -0.21 19.78
CA GLY A 143 -0.72 -0.68 18.45
C GLY A 143 0.26 0.20 17.67
N SER A 144 0.63 1.40 18.15
CA SER A 144 1.60 2.27 17.48
C SER A 144 2.97 1.62 17.29
N GLY A 145 3.54 1.04 18.35
CA GLY A 145 4.82 0.30 18.26
C GLY A 145 4.74 -0.88 17.29
N CYS A 146 3.66 -1.67 17.39
CA CYS A 146 3.45 -2.80 16.48
C CYS A 146 3.33 -2.34 15.01
N ASN A 147 2.61 -1.26 14.73
CA ASN A 147 2.51 -0.69 13.39
C ASN A 147 3.88 -0.20 12.89
N TYR A 148 4.64 0.46 13.76
CA TYR A 148 5.96 0.99 13.43
C TYR A 148 6.92 -0.12 12.96
N SER A 149 7.09 -1.16 13.78
CA SER A 149 7.96 -2.30 13.45
C SER A 149 7.44 -3.10 12.23
N ALA A 150 6.11 -3.19 12.06
CA ALA A 150 5.53 -3.85 10.88
C ALA A 150 5.79 -3.08 9.58
N VAL A 151 5.70 -1.74 9.60
CA VAL A 151 6.00 -0.91 8.43
C VAL A 151 7.48 -1.00 8.06
N ILE A 152 8.38 -1.02 9.04
CA ILE A 152 9.81 -1.28 8.80
C ILE A 152 9.99 -2.64 8.12
N THR A 153 9.34 -3.68 8.65
CA THR A 153 9.40 -5.04 8.09
C THR A 153 9.01 -5.07 6.61
N VAL A 154 7.85 -4.47 6.27
CA VAL A 154 7.37 -4.40 4.88
C VAL A 154 8.29 -3.54 4.01
N SER A 155 8.82 -2.44 4.54
CA SER A 155 9.70 -1.56 3.78
C SER A 155 11.03 -2.25 3.43
N LEU A 156 11.59 -3.01 4.36
CA LEU A 156 12.82 -3.78 4.14
C LEU A 156 12.60 -5.00 3.25
N ALA A 157 11.44 -5.67 3.34
CA ALA A 157 11.04 -6.71 2.38
C ALA A 157 11.03 -6.17 0.94
N LYS A 158 10.64 -4.91 0.75
CA LYS A 158 10.68 -4.20 -0.54
C LYS A 158 12.09 -3.73 -0.95
N GLY A 159 13.14 -4.04 -0.19
CA GLY A 159 14.53 -3.65 -0.49
C GLY A 159 14.87 -2.19 -0.20
N ASN A 160 14.05 -1.47 0.57
CA ASN A 160 14.34 -0.07 0.90
C ASN A 160 15.43 0.07 1.97
N THR A 161 16.02 1.26 2.08
CA THR A 161 17.01 1.58 3.12
C THR A 161 16.37 1.77 4.50
N ILE A 162 17.13 1.58 5.57
CA ILE A 162 16.69 1.82 6.97
C ILE A 162 16.16 3.24 7.15
N ASN A 163 16.86 4.25 6.61
CA ASN A 163 16.43 5.65 6.71
C ASN A 163 15.03 5.86 6.10
N TYR A 164 14.78 5.28 4.92
CA TYR A 164 13.48 5.36 4.27
C TYR A 164 12.40 4.58 5.04
N ALA A 165 12.72 3.36 5.48
CA ALA A 165 11.84 2.51 6.27
C ALA A 165 11.38 3.20 7.57
N VAL A 166 12.29 3.87 8.27
CA VAL A 166 11.98 4.62 9.50
C VAL A 166 11.10 5.83 9.22
N LYS A 167 11.40 6.60 8.16
CA LYS A 167 10.55 7.74 7.75
C LYS A 167 9.12 7.28 7.41
N MET A 168 8.99 6.19 6.65
CA MET A 168 7.69 5.58 6.36
C MET A 168 6.97 5.11 7.63
N ALA A 169 7.69 4.44 8.53
CA ALA A 169 7.12 3.93 9.78
C ALA A 169 6.60 5.06 10.68
N LYS A 170 7.34 6.18 10.77
CA LYS A 170 6.90 7.37 11.50
C LYS A 170 5.65 7.99 10.90
N ASP A 171 5.61 8.21 9.58
CA ASP A 171 4.42 8.79 8.94
C ASP A 171 3.21 7.87 9.11
N TYR A 172 3.36 6.58 8.80
CA TYR A 172 2.28 5.61 8.98
C TYR A 172 1.77 5.58 10.42
N THR A 173 2.69 5.54 11.39
CA THR A 173 2.34 5.50 12.81
C THR A 173 1.60 6.78 13.22
N TYR A 174 2.09 7.95 12.82
CA TYR A 174 1.42 9.23 13.04
C TYR A 174 0.00 9.24 12.47
N GLN A 175 -0.18 8.83 11.21
CA GLN A 175 -1.52 8.74 10.60
C GLN A 175 -2.42 7.73 11.32
N SER A 176 -1.86 6.61 11.78
CA SER A 176 -2.63 5.59 12.51
C SER A 176 -3.09 6.06 13.89
N ILE A 177 -2.27 6.87 14.58
CA ILE A 177 -2.60 7.49 15.86
C ILE A 177 -3.63 8.59 15.64
N LYS A 178 -3.45 9.44 14.62
CA LYS A 178 -4.39 10.51 14.26
C LYS A 178 -5.81 9.99 14.02
N ASN A 179 -5.92 8.80 13.43
CA ASN A 179 -7.20 8.18 13.12
C ASN A 179 -7.62 7.11 14.15
N ALA A 180 -6.96 7.08 15.33
CA ALA A 180 -7.27 6.09 16.36
C ALA A 180 -8.74 6.12 16.77
N LYS A 181 -9.29 4.95 17.10
CA LYS A 181 -10.71 4.77 17.44
C LYS A 181 -10.87 4.20 18.85
N ASN A 182 -11.90 4.66 19.55
CA ASN A 182 -12.37 4.05 20.78
C ASN A 182 -13.38 2.96 20.42
N ILE A 183 -12.92 1.70 20.30
CA ILE A 183 -13.79 0.56 19.98
C ILE A 183 -14.59 0.11 21.21
N GLY A 184 -14.04 0.32 22.42
CA GLY A 184 -14.68 0.03 23.69
C GLY A 184 -14.18 0.95 24.80
N LYS A 185 -14.32 0.54 26.06
CA LYS A 185 -13.94 1.33 27.26
C LYS A 185 -12.42 1.37 27.53
N GLY A 186 -11.61 0.69 26.72
CA GLY A 186 -10.16 0.65 26.84
C GLY A 186 -9.45 1.86 26.22
N VAL A 187 -8.13 1.76 26.09
CA VAL A 187 -7.30 2.77 25.41
C VAL A 187 -7.61 2.79 23.91
N SER A 188 -7.53 3.97 23.28
CA SER A 188 -7.74 4.13 21.83
C SER A 188 -6.84 3.20 21.01
N ILE A 189 -7.41 2.56 20.00
CA ILE A 189 -6.68 1.63 19.12
C ILE A 189 -6.28 2.39 17.86
N THR A 190 -4.98 2.37 17.53
CA THR A 190 -4.48 2.94 16.29
C THR A 190 -5.19 2.33 15.09
N HIS A 191 -5.56 3.16 14.12
CA HIS A 191 -6.36 2.71 12.98
C HIS A 191 -5.90 3.43 11.73
N LYS A 192 -5.67 2.70 10.64
CA LYS A 192 -5.42 3.34 9.34
C LYS A 192 -6.76 3.70 8.72
N ASN A 193 -6.97 4.97 8.41
CA ASN A 193 -8.10 5.40 7.61
C ASN A 193 -7.81 5.03 6.13
N ILE A 194 -8.02 3.76 5.78
CA ILE A 194 -8.05 3.35 4.37
C ILE A 194 -9.31 3.98 3.80
N SER A 195 -9.15 4.92 2.87
CA SER A 195 -10.29 5.52 2.18
C SER A 195 -11.18 4.40 1.64
N ASN A 196 -12.48 4.44 1.94
CA ASN A 196 -13.44 3.48 1.41
C ASN A 196 -13.33 3.35 -0.13
N ARG A 197 -12.96 4.44 -0.82
CA ARG A 197 -12.72 4.43 -2.27
C ARG A 197 -11.52 3.57 -2.67
N MET A 198 -10.43 3.68 -1.92
CA MET A 198 -9.22 2.88 -2.18
C MET A 198 -9.51 1.40 -1.95
N LYS A 199 -10.21 1.04 -0.87
CA LYS A 199 -10.66 -0.33 -0.63
C LYS A 199 -11.52 -0.84 -1.79
N VAL A 200 -12.59 -0.11 -2.16
CA VAL A 200 -13.48 -0.50 -3.26
C VAL A 200 -12.74 -0.67 -4.59
N LEU A 201 -11.80 0.22 -4.90
CA LEU A 201 -10.99 0.10 -6.12
C LEU A 201 -10.04 -1.10 -6.06
N THR A 202 -9.37 -1.35 -4.93
CA THR A 202 -8.52 -2.53 -4.73
C THR A 202 -9.32 -3.83 -4.90
N ASP A 203 -10.46 -3.94 -4.23
CA ASP A 203 -11.33 -5.12 -4.31
C ASP A 203 -11.79 -5.33 -5.76
N SER A 204 -12.22 -4.27 -6.44
CA SER A 204 -12.66 -4.35 -7.84
C SER A 204 -11.53 -4.67 -8.83
N ILE A 205 -10.29 -4.27 -8.55
CA ILE A 205 -9.11 -4.69 -9.33
C ILE A 205 -8.86 -6.19 -9.15
N ASN A 206 -9.04 -6.72 -7.94
CA ASN A 206 -8.91 -8.16 -7.71
C ASN A 206 -10.01 -8.93 -8.43
N ASP A 207 -11.25 -8.45 -8.40
CA ASP A 207 -12.36 -9.02 -9.15
C ASP A 207 -12.09 -8.97 -10.67
N PHE A 208 -11.56 -7.85 -11.18
CA PHE A 208 -11.16 -7.72 -12.58
C PHE A 208 -10.20 -8.82 -13.02
N LYS A 209 -9.16 -9.08 -12.21
CA LYS A 209 -8.15 -10.11 -12.50
C LYS A 209 -8.74 -11.51 -12.55
N GLN A 210 -9.84 -11.76 -11.85
CA GLN A 210 -10.51 -13.05 -11.79
C GLN A 210 -11.48 -13.27 -12.96
N ILE A 211 -11.80 -12.25 -13.76
CA ILE A 211 -12.66 -12.42 -14.94
C ILE A 211 -11.99 -13.39 -15.92
N LYS A 212 -12.72 -14.42 -16.35
CA LYS A 212 -12.21 -15.45 -17.26
C LYS A 212 -11.67 -14.82 -18.55
N ASN A 213 -10.45 -15.19 -18.93
CA ASN A 213 -9.76 -14.71 -20.15
C ASN A 213 -9.56 -13.18 -20.24
N ILE A 214 -9.64 -12.46 -19.13
CA ILE A 214 -9.51 -10.99 -19.11
C ILE A 214 -8.16 -10.51 -19.68
N TYR A 215 -7.10 -11.31 -19.58
CA TYR A 215 -5.79 -11.02 -20.15
C TYR A 215 -5.82 -10.74 -21.67
N LYS A 216 -6.85 -11.21 -22.39
CA LYS A 216 -7.00 -10.99 -23.85
C LYS A 216 -7.38 -9.55 -24.21
N ILE A 217 -7.98 -8.81 -23.27
CA ILE A 217 -8.44 -7.44 -23.49
C ILE A 217 -7.48 -6.38 -22.96
N ILE A 218 -6.32 -6.77 -22.43
CA ILE A 218 -5.28 -5.84 -22.00
C ILE A 218 -4.57 -5.28 -23.24
N PRO A 219 -4.59 -3.96 -23.47
CA PRO A 219 -3.94 -3.33 -24.61
C PRO A 219 -2.42 -3.29 -24.45
N GLU A 220 -1.69 -2.96 -25.51
CA GLU A 220 -0.22 -2.79 -25.45
C GLU A 220 0.16 -1.65 -24.51
N CYS A 221 -0.62 -0.57 -24.51
CA CYS A 221 -0.45 0.51 -23.55
C CYS A 221 -0.92 0.16 -22.13
N GLN A 222 -1.34 -1.09 -21.86
CA GLN A 222 -1.80 -1.60 -20.58
C GLN A 222 -3.11 -0.95 -20.08
N THR A 223 -3.74 -1.55 -19.07
CA THR A 223 -5.01 -1.09 -18.52
C THR A 223 -4.79 -0.30 -17.24
N ASN A 224 -5.41 0.87 -17.11
CA ASN A 224 -5.60 1.53 -15.82
C ASN A 224 -7.08 1.46 -15.43
N PHE A 225 -7.33 1.38 -14.12
CA PHE A 225 -8.67 1.34 -13.54
C PHE A 225 -8.73 2.37 -12.43
N VAL A 226 -9.67 3.30 -12.54
CA VAL A 226 -9.67 4.52 -11.72
C VAL A 226 -10.95 4.72 -10.93
N PHE A 227 -10.84 5.42 -9.80
CA PHE A 227 -11.98 5.86 -9.00
C PHE A 227 -11.79 7.30 -8.50
N ALA A 228 -12.57 8.22 -9.06
CA ALA A 228 -12.58 9.64 -8.76
C ALA A 228 -13.31 9.96 -7.46
N LYS A 229 -12.96 11.05 -6.77
CA LYS A 229 -13.86 11.69 -5.80
C LYS A 229 -15.11 12.24 -6.51
N LYS A 230 -16.13 12.65 -5.75
CA LYS A 230 -17.25 13.41 -6.33
C LYS A 230 -16.72 14.73 -6.92
N ASN A 231 -17.20 15.09 -8.11
CA ASN A 231 -16.82 16.32 -8.83
C ASN A 231 -15.29 16.52 -8.93
N PRO A 232 -14.55 15.56 -9.52
CA PRO A 232 -13.10 15.62 -9.57
C PRO A 232 -12.65 16.80 -10.46
N LYS A 233 -11.68 17.59 -9.99
CA LYS A 233 -11.16 18.74 -10.74
C LYS A 233 -9.86 18.42 -11.45
N THR A 234 -9.01 17.64 -10.79
CA THR A 234 -7.67 17.29 -11.28
C THR A 234 -7.44 15.78 -11.17
N ILE A 235 -6.40 15.27 -11.82
CA ILE A 235 -6.01 13.86 -11.67
C ILE A 235 -5.66 13.51 -10.21
N LYS A 236 -5.27 14.49 -9.38
CA LYS A 236 -5.04 14.31 -7.93
C LYS A 236 -6.33 14.04 -7.15
N ASP A 237 -7.50 14.19 -7.76
CA ASP A 237 -8.79 13.79 -7.21
C ASP A 237 -9.22 12.39 -7.63
N VAL A 238 -8.37 11.68 -8.39
CA VAL A 238 -8.68 10.38 -8.97
C VAL A 238 -7.67 9.34 -8.54
N LEU A 239 -8.14 8.28 -7.85
CA LEU A 239 -7.33 7.10 -7.58
C LEU A 239 -7.10 6.34 -8.89
N GLY A 240 -5.87 5.89 -9.12
CA GLY A 240 -5.49 5.01 -10.22
C GLY A 240 -4.22 4.24 -9.89
N ILE A 241 -3.82 3.36 -10.79
CA ILE A 241 -2.68 2.45 -10.59
C ILE A 241 -1.43 3.04 -11.24
N SER A 242 -0.42 3.42 -10.46
CA SER A 242 0.76 4.16 -10.97
C SER A 242 1.56 3.42 -12.05
N GLY A 243 1.57 2.08 -12.02
CA GLY A 243 2.21 1.24 -13.05
C GLY A 243 1.24 0.43 -13.91
N ARG A 244 -0.08 0.64 -13.78
CA ARG A 244 -1.14 -0.04 -14.55
C ARG A 244 -1.27 -1.54 -14.24
N LEU A 245 -2.28 -2.15 -14.88
CA LEU A 245 -2.51 -3.59 -14.94
C LEU A 245 -1.88 -4.12 -16.23
N VAL A 246 -0.90 -5.01 -16.07
CA VAL A 246 -0.09 -5.54 -17.17
C VAL A 246 -0.37 -7.02 -17.34
N LYS A 247 -0.28 -7.48 -18.58
CA LYS A 247 -0.40 -8.89 -18.91
C LYS A 247 0.95 -9.58 -18.69
N SER A 248 0.96 -10.66 -17.91
CA SER A 248 2.09 -11.59 -17.77
C SER A 248 1.61 -13.00 -18.12
N GLY A 249 1.88 -13.45 -19.35
CA GLY A 249 1.29 -14.68 -19.87
C GLY A 249 -0.24 -14.62 -19.92
N LYS A 250 -0.92 -15.45 -19.11
CA LYS A 250 -2.38 -15.45 -18.94
C LYS A 250 -2.84 -14.73 -17.67
N GLU A 251 -1.92 -14.23 -16.87
CA GLU A 251 -2.20 -13.52 -15.62
C GLU A 251 -2.16 -12.01 -15.83
N ILE A 252 -2.80 -11.30 -14.90
CA ILE A 252 -2.75 -9.85 -14.82
C ILE A 252 -2.08 -9.44 -13.52
N ILE A 253 -0.99 -8.69 -13.65
CA ILE A 253 -0.21 -8.17 -12.54
C ILE A 253 -0.55 -6.69 -12.36
N THR A 254 -0.73 -6.26 -11.10
CA THR A 254 -0.77 -4.84 -10.77
C THR A 254 0.65 -4.35 -10.58
N VAL A 255 1.09 -3.41 -11.41
CA VAL A 255 2.39 -2.78 -11.26
C VAL A 255 2.20 -1.42 -10.58
N GLY A 256 3.02 -1.14 -9.57
CA GLY A 256 2.91 0.08 -8.77
C GLY A 256 1.80 0.04 -7.72
N GLU A 257 1.39 1.21 -7.26
CA GLU A 257 0.46 1.38 -6.13
C GLU A 257 -0.83 2.10 -6.56
N ILE A 258 -1.91 1.89 -5.79
CA ILE A 258 -3.16 2.63 -5.96
C ILE A 258 -3.03 3.96 -5.23
N ILE A 259 -2.88 5.05 -5.99
CA ILE A 259 -2.64 6.39 -5.45
C ILE A 259 -3.48 7.42 -6.18
N TYR A 260 -3.74 8.55 -5.52
CA TYR A 260 -4.33 9.71 -6.18
C TYR A 260 -3.36 10.28 -7.21
N GLY A 261 -3.83 10.50 -8.44
CA GLY A 261 -2.98 10.86 -9.57
C GLY A 261 -2.23 9.69 -10.20
N GLY A 262 -2.48 8.44 -9.76
CA GLY A 262 -1.83 7.24 -10.30
C GLY A 262 -2.23 6.90 -11.74
N SER A 263 -3.19 7.62 -12.32
CA SER A 263 -3.53 7.52 -13.74
C SER A 263 -3.63 8.90 -14.35
N GLN A 264 -3.11 9.06 -15.56
CA GLN A 264 -3.22 10.30 -16.33
C GLN A 264 -4.36 10.24 -17.34
N HIS A 265 -4.31 9.31 -18.30
CA HIS A 265 -5.29 9.25 -19.40
C HIS A 265 -6.70 8.85 -18.94
N VAL A 266 -6.85 7.73 -18.23
CA VAL A 266 -8.18 7.25 -17.80
C VAL A 266 -8.81 8.20 -16.78
N ALA A 267 -8.00 8.74 -15.86
CA ALA A 267 -8.45 9.79 -14.93
C ALA A 267 -8.94 11.04 -15.67
N THR A 268 -8.20 11.51 -16.68
CA THR A 268 -8.62 12.64 -17.52
C THR A 268 -9.96 12.36 -18.20
N ALA A 269 -10.14 11.15 -18.73
CA ALA A 269 -11.40 10.75 -19.34
C ALA A 269 -12.56 10.77 -18.33
N VAL A 270 -12.39 10.16 -17.16
CA VAL A 270 -13.41 10.15 -16.09
C VAL A 270 -13.73 11.57 -15.62
N ILE A 271 -12.73 12.45 -15.48
CA ILE A 271 -12.95 13.87 -15.14
C ILE A 271 -13.82 14.54 -16.19
N GLN A 272 -13.53 14.37 -17.49
CA GLN A 272 -14.33 15.00 -18.53
C GLN A 272 -15.77 14.47 -18.59
N VAL A 273 -15.97 13.15 -18.44
CA VAL A 273 -17.33 12.59 -18.37
C VAL A 273 -18.06 13.13 -17.15
N SER A 274 -17.40 13.19 -15.99
CA SER A 274 -17.98 13.62 -14.72
C SER A 274 -18.42 15.09 -14.72
N LYS A 275 -17.78 15.97 -15.52
CA LYS A 275 -18.23 17.36 -15.70
C LYS A 275 -19.67 17.46 -16.21
N LYS A 276 -20.09 16.53 -17.07
CA LYS A 276 -21.45 16.49 -17.64
C LYS A 276 -22.36 15.50 -16.91
N PHE A 277 -21.80 14.40 -16.42
CA PHE A 277 -22.51 13.33 -15.72
C PHE A 277 -21.83 13.06 -14.36
N PRO A 278 -22.11 13.88 -13.32
CA PRO A 278 -21.45 13.80 -12.01
C PRO A 278 -21.53 12.43 -11.32
N GLU A 279 -22.52 11.61 -11.69
CA GLU A 279 -22.69 10.24 -11.21
C GLU A 279 -21.58 9.29 -11.69
N ILE A 280 -20.91 9.58 -12.82
CA ILE A 280 -19.77 8.78 -13.29
C ILE A 280 -18.54 9.16 -12.49
N CYS A 281 -18.07 8.22 -11.68
CA CYS A 281 -16.87 8.39 -10.87
C CYS A 281 -15.78 7.36 -11.18
N SER A 282 -16.02 6.39 -12.06
CA SER A 282 -15.05 5.33 -12.34
C SER A 282 -14.97 5.01 -13.82
N GLY A 283 -13.82 4.48 -14.23
CA GLY A 283 -13.64 3.95 -15.56
C GLY A 283 -12.36 3.15 -15.72
N LEU A 284 -12.29 2.38 -16.79
CA LEU A 284 -11.09 1.64 -17.18
C LEU A 284 -10.92 1.63 -18.69
N ASN A 285 -9.69 1.48 -19.15
CA ASN A 285 -9.38 1.30 -20.56
C ASN A 285 -9.08 -0.16 -20.90
N MET A 286 -9.48 -0.60 -22.07
CA MET A 286 -9.18 -1.92 -22.61
C MET A 286 -8.96 -1.89 -24.11
N LYS A 287 -8.31 -2.94 -24.61
CA LYS A 287 -8.05 -3.15 -26.03
C LYS A 287 -9.34 -3.02 -26.84
N TYR A 288 -9.24 -2.33 -27.97
CA TYR A 288 -10.35 -2.25 -28.91
C TYR A 288 -10.63 -3.61 -29.57
N ASP A 289 -11.89 -4.03 -29.50
CA ASP A 289 -12.43 -5.18 -30.23
C ASP A 289 -13.81 -4.81 -30.81
N PRO A 290 -14.00 -4.85 -32.14
CA PRO A 290 -15.30 -4.64 -32.77
C PRO A 290 -16.42 -5.54 -32.23
N LYS A 291 -16.10 -6.78 -31.80
CA LYS A 291 -17.07 -7.72 -31.22
C LYS A 291 -17.61 -7.21 -29.89
N ILE A 292 -16.74 -6.63 -29.05
CA ILE A 292 -17.13 -6.00 -27.78
C ILE A 292 -18.07 -4.82 -28.04
N ILE A 293 -17.75 -3.97 -29.02
CA ILE A 293 -18.60 -2.83 -29.39
C ILE A 293 -19.97 -3.28 -29.91
N SER A 294 -20.00 -4.30 -30.77
CA SER A 294 -21.25 -4.88 -31.28
C SER A 294 -22.11 -5.44 -30.15
N LYS A 295 -21.50 -6.20 -29.24
CA LYS A 295 -22.17 -6.75 -28.05
C LYS A 295 -22.74 -5.66 -27.15
N ALA A 296 -21.96 -4.61 -26.86
CA ALA A 296 -22.39 -3.48 -26.04
C ALA A 296 -23.65 -2.80 -26.60
N LYS A 297 -23.68 -2.55 -27.92
CA LYS A 297 -24.87 -1.99 -28.58
C LYS A 297 -26.07 -2.94 -28.50
N LYS A 298 -25.86 -4.24 -28.73
CA LYS A 298 -26.92 -5.26 -28.70
C LYS A 298 -27.61 -5.36 -27.33
N ILE A 299 -26.86 -5.22 -26.24
CA ILE A 299 -27.39 -5.27 -24.87
C ILE A 299 -27.90 -3.92 -24.35
N GLY A 300 -28.00 -2.90 -25.22
CA GLY A 300 -28.58 -1.61 -24.89
C GLY A 300 -27.65 -0.62 -24.18
N PHE A 301 -26.35 -0.89 -24.10
CA PHE A 301 -25.40 0.09 -23.55
C PHE A 301 -25.28 1.31 -24.45
N ILE A 302 -25.09 2.48 -23.83
CA ILE A 302 -24.84 3.73 -24.55
C ILE A 302 -23.38 3.74 -25.00
N VAL A 303 -23.17 3.43 -26.27
CA VAL A 303 -21.85 3.41 -26.91
C VAL A 303 -21.63 4.67 -27.75
N LEU A 304 -20.69 5.49 -27.33
CA LEU A 304 -20.23 6.68 -28.06
C LEU A 304 -18.84 6.43 -28.67
N ASN A 305 -18.44 7.32 -29.58
CA ASN A 305 -17.11 7.28 -30.17
C ASN A 305 -16.64 8.68 -30.54
N TYR A 306 -15.33 8.83 -30.72
CA TYR A 306 -14.75 9.99 -31.38
C TYR A 306 -13.69 9.54 -32.38
N ASP A 307 -13.51 10.36 -33.40
CA ASP A 307 -12.55 10.15 -34.47
C ASP A 307 -11.34 11.06 -34.24
N ARG A 308 -10.16 10.47 -34.05
CA ARG A 308 -8.91 11.20 -33.78
C ARG A 308 -8.41 11.99 -35.00
N SER A 309 -8.81 11.62 -36.21
CA SER A 309 -8.45 12.36 -37.43
C SER A 309 -9.01 13.78 -37.44
N LYS A 310 -10.13 14.01 -36.73
CA LYS A 310 -10.81 15.32 -36.61
C LYS A 310 -10.20 16.22 -35.53
N GLU A 311 -9.16 15.76 -34.84
CA GLU A 311 -8.49 16.51 -33.78
C GLU A 311 -7.61 17.63 -34.37
N SER A 312 -7.82 18.87 -33.94
CA SER A 312 -7.04 20.03 -34.41
C SER A 312 -5.55 19.91 -34.08
N LYS A 313 -4.68 20.53 -34.89
CA LYS A 313 -3.22 20.57 -34.62
C LYS A 313 -2.87 21.22 -33.28
N LYS A 314 -3.66 22.22 -32.84
CA LYS A 314 -3.47 22.94 -31.57
C LYS A 314 -3.75 22.07 -30.34
N SER A 315 -4.74 21.19 -30.41
CA SER A 315 -4.99 20.18 -29.36
C SER A 315 -3.98 19.03 -29.41
N ARG A 316 -3.47 18.64 -30.58
CA ARG A 316 -2.42 17.59 -30.65
C ARG A 316 -1.09 18.00 -29.99
N ALA A 317 -0.80 19.30 -29.91
CA ALA A 317 0.48 19.83 -29.42
C ALA A 317 0.62 19.87 -27.89
N SER A 318 -0.47 19.70 -27.14
CA SER A 318 -0.44 19.73 -25.66
C SER A 318 -0.75 18.35 -25.09
N GLU A 319 0.18 17.82 -24.31
CA GLU A 319 0.01 16.53 -23.64
C GLU A 319 -1.26 16.56 -22.76
N ASN A 320 -2.07 15.50 -22.84
CA ASN A 320 -3.37 15.32 -22.15
C ASN A 320 -4.60 16.03 -22.72
N THR A 321 -4.45 16.96 -23.67
CA THR A 321 -5.64 17.64 -24.22
C THR A 321 -6.35 16.77 -25.26
N SER A 322 -5.68 15.83 -25.93
CA SER A 322 -6.30 14.90 -26.87
C SER A 322 -7.40 14.03 -26.26
N ILE A 323 -7.17 13.49 -25.06
CA ILE A 323 -8.18 12.68 -24.36
C ILE A 323 -9.34 13.59 -23.93
N SER A 324 -9.02 14.76 -23.38
CA SER A 324 -10.03 15.72 -22.97
C SER A 324 -10.94 16.13 -24.13
N TRP A 325 -10.34 16.47 -25.27
CA TRP A 325 -11.04 16.82 -26.50
C TRP A 325 -11.89 15.66 -27.02
N GLY A 326 -11.31 14.46 -27.14
CA GLY A 326 -12.00 13.29 -27.70
C GLY A 326 -13.24 12.91 -26.89
N ILE A 327 -13.12 12.90 -25.56
CA ILE A 327 -14.25 12.66 -24.67
C ILE A 327 -15.29 13.77 -24.84
N SER A 328 -14.92 15.04 -24.68
CA SER A 328 -15.87 16.15 -24.81
C SER A 328 -16.61 16.16 -26.16
N ASN A 329 -15.92 15.85 -27.26
CA ASN A 329 -16.49 15.79 -28.60
C ASN A 329 -17.41 14.57 -28.81
N SER A 330 -17.23 13.50 -28.04
CA SER A 330 -18.09 12.32 -28.10
C SER A 330 -19.37 12.45 -27.27
N LEU A 331 -19.37 13.27 -26.21
CA LEU A 331 -20.45 13.32 -25.22
C LEU A 331 -21.73 13.93 -25.81
N LYS A 332 -22.83 13.17 -25.71
CA LYS A 332 -24.18 13.60 -26.11
C LYS A 332 -25.03 13.87 -24.88
N THR A 333 -26.36 13.72 -24.97
CA THR A 333 -27.31 13.93 -23.87
C THR A 333 -27.41 12.73 -22.92
N LYS A 334 -27.15 11.51 -23.40
CA LYS A 334 -27.23 10.29 -22.61
C LYS A 334 -25.91 9.97 -21.90
N LEU A 335 -26.02 9.45 -20.68
CA LEU A 335 -24.89 8.96 -19.89
C LEU A 335 -24.19 7.81 -20.63
N PRO A 336 -22.87 7.91 -20.90
CA PRO A 336 -22.15 6.88 -21.63
C PRO A 336 -21.77 5.69 -20.74
N ASP A 337 -21.98 4.48 -21.25
CA ASP A 337 -21.38 3.27 -20.69
C ASP A 337 -20.01 2.99 -21.29
N VAL A 338 -19.89 3.24 -22.60
CA VAL A 338 -18.69 2.94 -23.39
C VAL A 338 -18.38 4.11 -24.31
N ILE A 339 -17.12 4.51 -24.36
CA ILE A 339 -16.59 5.43 -25.39
C ILE A 339 -15.36 4.77 -26.02
N TYR A 340 -15.27 4.74 -27.34
CA TYR A 340 -14.12 4.16 -28.03
C TYR A 340 -13.57 5.06 -29.14
N HIS A 341 -12.35 4.77 -29.57
CA HIS A 341 -11.77 5.30 -30.80
C HIS A 341 -10.98 4.23 -31.54
N LYS A 342 -10.90 4.36 -32.87
CA LYS A 342 -10.19 3.40 -33.76
C LYS A 342 -8.68 3.66 -33.88
N GLY A 343 -8.14 4.57 -33.07
CA GLY A 343 -6.72 4.90 -33.07
C GLY A 343 -6.40 6.03 -34.05
N ASP A 344 -5.12 6.32 -34.20
CA ASP A 344 -4.52 7.20 -35.21
C ASP A 344 -3.03 6.79 -35.35
N ILE A 345 -2.27 7.43 -36.23
CA ILE A 345 -0.81 7.20 -36.35
C ILE A 345 -0.15 7.34 -34.96
N GLY A 346 0.51 6.27 -34.50
CA GLY A 346 1.17 6.19 -33.20
C GLY A 346 0.23 6.11 -31.98
N LYS A 347 -1.08 5.96 -32.19
CA LYS A 347 -2.10 5.92 -31.12
C LYS A 347 -2.94 4.64 -31.23
N GLU A 348 -2.68 3.68 -30.34
CA GLU A 348 -3.42 2.40 -30.26
C GLU A 348 -4.94 2.61 -30.14
N PRO A 349 -5.80 1.87 -30.85
CA PRO A 349 -7.25 1.92 -30.67
C PRO A 349 -7.67 1.45 -29.27
N MET A 350 -8.67 2.10 -28.68
CA MET A 350 -9.02 1.90 -27.27
C MET A 350 -10.52 1.93 -27.02
N ILE A 351 -10.96 1.13 -26.05
CA ILE A 351 -12.29 1.19 -25.43
C ILE A 351 -12.13 1.74 -24.01
N LEU A 352 -12.97 2.69 -23.63
CA LEU A 352 -13.15 3.18 -22.26
C LEU A 352 -14.52 2.76 -21.77
N ILE A 353 -14.56 2.07 -20.63
CA ILE A 353 -15.79 1.73 -19.92
C ILE A 353 -15.95 2.67 -18.74
N PHE A 354 -17.14 3.22 -18.55
CA PHE A 354 -17.47 4.14 -17.46
C PHE A 354 -18.55 3.55 -16.55
N GLY A 355 -18.51 3.94 -15.29
CA GLY A 355 -19.48 3.49 -14.30
C GLY A 355 -19.60 4.44 -13.11
N LYS A 356 -20.66 4.24 -12.33
CA LYS A 356 -20.92 5.04 -11.12
C LYS A 356 -19.86 4.79 -10.04
N ASP A 357 -19.38 3.55 -9.96
CA ASP A 357 -18.28 3.12 -9.12
C ASP A 357 -17.51 1.98 -9.78
N PRO A 358 -16.38 1.52 -9.20
CA PRO A 358 -15.60 0.42 -9.76
C PRO A 358 -16.40 -0.88 -9.95
N ARG A 359 -17.36 -1.18 -9.08
CA ARG A 359 -18.16 -2.41 -9.18
C ARG A 359 -19.07 -2.38 -10.41
N ASP A 360 -19.67 -1.23 -10.72
CA ASP A 360 -20.43 -1.06 -11.97
C ASP A 360 -19.56 -1.25 -13.22
N VAL A 361 -18.33 -0.74 -13.20
CA VAL A 361 -17.37 -0.94 -14.30
C VAL A 361 -17.00 -2.42 -14.47
N ILE A 362 -16.78 -3.16 -13.37
CA ILE A 362 -16.51 -4.61 -13.40
C ILE A 362 -17.69 -5.41 -13.94
N ARG A 363 -18.92 -5.09 -13.50
CA ARG A 363 -20.13 -5.72 -14.01
C ARG A 363 -20.25 -5.53 -15.52
N LYS A 364 -20.08 -4.30 -16.02
CA LYS A 364 -20.11 -3.99 -17.47
C LYS A 364 -19.01 -4.75 -18.21
N THR A 365 -17.79 -4.74 -17.68
CA THR A 365 -16.64 -5.44 -18.28
C THR A 365 -16.87 -6.94 -18.38
N SER A 366 -17.35 -7.56 -17.30
CA SER A 366 -17.64 -9.01 -17.26
C SER A 366 -18.68 -9.41 -18.32
N ILE A 367 -19.77 -8.63 -18.42
CA ILE A 367 -20.81 -8.85 -19.45
C ILE A 367 -20.20 -8.75 -20.86
N LEU A 368 -19.37 -7.74 -21.10
CA LEU A 368 -18.81 -7.48 -22.43
C LEU A 368 -17.71 -8.47 -22.86
N THR A 369 -17.02 -9.10 -21.90
CA THR A 369 -15.87 -9.97 -22.15
C THR A 369 -16.15 -11.46 -21.98
N THR A 370 -17.35 -11.82 -21.53
CA THR A 370 -17.83 -13.22 -21.55
C THR A 370 -18.11 -13.63 -23.00
N TYR A 371 -17.43 -14.65 -23.48
CA TYR A 371 -17.59 -15.22 -24.82
C TYR A 371 -18.48 -16.44 -24.80
#